data_AF-A0MJX3-F1
#
_entry.id   AF-A0MJX3-F1
#
_cell.length_a   1.000
_cell.length_b   1.000
_cell.length_c   1.000
_cell.angle_alpha   90.00
_cell.angle_beta   90.00
_cell.angle_gamma   90.00
#
_symmetry.space_group_name_H-M   'P 1'
#
loop_
_entity.id
_entity.type
_entity.pdbx_description
1 polymer ?
#
loop_
_entity_poly.entity_id
_entity_poly.type
_entity_poly.pdbx_seq_one_letter_code
_entity_poly.pdbx_strand_id
1 'polypeptide(L)'
;IWLASEAWASSSLIAMPQYFHVVGGTIGFALKAGQIPGFREFLKKVHPRKSVHNGFAKEFWEETFNCHLQEGAKGPLPVDTFLRGHEESGDRFSNSSTAFRPLCTGDENISSVETPYIDYTHLRISYNVYLAVYSIAHALQHIYTCLPGRGLFTNGSCADIKKVEAWQ
;
A
#
# COMPACT_ATOMS: atom_id res chain seq x y z
N ILE A 1 -23.06 15.49 19.93
CA ILE A 1 -23.29 14.27 19.12
C ILE A 1 -22.97 14.63 17.68
N TRP A 2 -22.03 13.92 17.05
CA TRP A 2 -21.62 14.17 15.67
C TRP A 2 -22.27 13.18 14.72
N LEU A 3 -22.63 13.66 13.53
CA LEU A 3 -23.03 12.84 12.40
C LEU A 3 -21.94 12.95 11.34
N ALA A 4 -21.18 11.88 11.13
CA ALA A 4 -20.00 11.89 10.28
C ALA A 4 -20.32 11.45 8.84
N SER A 5 -19.79 12.20 7.86
CA SER A 5 -19.80 11.76 6.47
C SER A 5 -18.80 10.61 6.28
N GLU A 6 -19.00 9.81 5.22
CA GLU A 6 -18.16 8.64 4.93
C GLU A 6 -16.67 9.00 4.86
N ALA A 7 -16.33 10.19 4.34
CA ALA A 7 -14.97 10.67 4.18
C ALA A 7 -14.17 10.75 5.49
N TRP A 8 -14.80 11.01 6.64
CA TRP A 8 -14.09 11.15 7.92
C TRP A 8 -14.57 10.22 9.04
N ALA A 9 -15.71 9.55 8.86
CA ALA A 9 -16.26 8.61 9.83
C ALA A 9 -15.30 7.48 10.26
N SER A 10 -14.32 7.13 9.41
CA SER A 10 -13.24 6.18 9.73
C SER A 10 -11.83 6.74 9.56
N SER A 11 -11.67 8.07 9.60
CA SER A 11 -10.35 8.70 9.49
C SER A 11 -9.55 8.57 10.79
N SER A 12 -8.36 8.00 10.72
CA SER A 12 -7.41 7.93 11.84
C SER A 12 -6.92 9.31 12.29
N LEU A 13 -7.09 10.35 11.46
CA LEU A 13 -6.75 11.73 11.82
C LEU A 13 -7.75 12.35 12.81
N ILE A 14 -9.00 11.84 12.84
CA ILE A 14 -10.08 12.38 13.69
C ILE A 14 -10.43 11.41 14.81
N ALA A 15 -10.43 10.10 14.54
CA ALA A 15 -10.72 9.04 15.52
C ALA A 15 -9.53 8.77 16.45
N MET A 16 -8.93 9.83 17.00
CA MET A 16 -7.79 9.73 17.91
C MET A 16 -8.24 9.68 19.38
N PRO A 17 -7.58 8.89 20.25
CA PRO A 17 -7.96 8.76 21.66
C PRO A 17 -8.05 10.09 22.41
N GLN A 18 -7.14 11.03 22.13
CA GLN A 18 -7.12 12.37 22.76
C GLN A 18 -8.37 13.20 22.45
N TYR A 19 -9.03 12.99 21.31
CA TYR A 19 -10.23 13.72 20.92
C TYR A 19 -11.52 13.10 21.42
N PHE A 20 -11.46 11.94 22.10
CA PHE A 20 -12.64 11.18 22.51
C PHE A 20 -13.60 11.97 23.39
N HIS A 21 -13.10 12.93 24.18
CA HIS A 21 -13.93 13.82 25.00
C HIS A 21 -14.86 14.73 24.17
N VAL A 22 -14.55 14.99 22.89
CA VAL A 22 -15.35 15.79 21.95
C VAL A 22 -16.06 14.91 20.91
N VAL A 23 -15.35 13.94 20.33
CA VAL A 23 -15.86 13.12 19.21
C VAL A 23 -16.42 11.76 19.65
N GLY A 24 -16.40 11.46 20.95
CA GLY A 24 -16.94 10.23 21.51
C GLY A 24 -18.42 10.04 21.16
N GLY A 25 -18.78 8.84 20.70
CA GLY A 25 -20.14 8.51 20.28
C GLY A 25 -20.56 9.11 18.93
N THR A 26 -19.61 9.51 18.08
CA THR A 26 -19.89 9.87 16.68
C THR A 26 -20.55 8.71 15.94
N ILE A 27 -21.63 8.99 15.22
CA ILE A 27 -22.30 8.03 14.32
C ILE A 27 -21.99 8.46 12.89
N GLY A 28 -21.52 7.54 12.05
CA GLY A 28 -21.12 7.85 10.69
C GLY A 28 -21.40 6.74 9.70
N PHE A 29 -21.25 7.08 8.42
CA PHE A 29 -21.37 6.11 7.34
C PHE A 29 -20.02 5.45 7.06
N ALA A 30 -20.05 4.16 6.74
CA ALA A 30 -18.88 3.39 6.42
C ALA A 30 -19.15 2.51 5.21
N LEU A 31 -18.17 2.41 4.31
CA LEU A 31 -18.17 1.35 3.31
C LEU A 31 -18.18 -0.01 3.98
N LYS A 32 -18.82 -0.98 3.32
CA LYS A 32 -18.88 -2.36 3.78
C LYS A 32 -17.45 -2.90 3.93
N ALA A 33 -17.13 -3.41 5.12
CA ALA A 33 -15.90 -4.14 5.33
C ALA A 33 -15.95 -5.48 4.58
N GLY A 34 -14.90 -5.79 3.84
CA GLY A 34 -14.70 -7.08 3.19
C GLY A 34 -13.49 -7.84 3.75
N GLN A 35 -13.32 -9.06 3.26
CA GLN A 35 -12.21 -9.93 3.62
C GLN A 35 -11.51 -10.39 2.34
N ILE A 36 -10.18 -10.39 2.35
CA ILE A 36 -9.34 -10.89 1.26
C ILE A 36 -8.35 -11.89 1.87
N PRO A 37 -8.67 -13.19 1.84
CA PRO A 37 -7.77 -14.22 2.38
C PRO A 37 -6.39 -14.18 1.73
N GLY A 38 -5.32 -14.29 2.53
CA GLY A 38 -3.95 -14.25 2.02
C GLY A 38 -3.39 -12.84 1.75
N PHE A 39 -4.21 -11.79 1.84
CA PHE A 39 -3.78 -10.43 1.53
C PHE A 39 -2.77 -9.91 2.55
N ARG A 40 -2.96 -10.17 3.85
CA ARG A 40 -2.01 -9.75 4.89
C ARG A 40 -0.63 -10.39 4.70
N GLU A 41 -0.62 -11.66 4.32
CA GLU A 41 0.57 -12.44 4.04
C GLU A 41 1.27 -11.94 2.78
N PHE A 42 0.51 -11.48 1.77
CA PHE A 42 1.05 -10.84 0.58
C PHE A 42 1.68 -9.48 0.90
N LEU A 43 1.03 -8.62 1.71
CA LEU A 43 1.58 -7.32 2.11
C LEU A 43 2.94 -7.47 2.82
N LYS A 44 3.10 -8.49 3.66
CA LYS A 44 4.39 -8.79 4.33
C LYS A 44 5.52 -9.22 3.39
N LYS A 45 5.22 -9.58 2.14
CA LYS A 45 6.22 -10.00 1.13
C LYS A 45 6.79 -8.83 0.32
N VAL A 46 6.27 -7.60 0.49
CA VAL A 46 6.85 -6.43 -0.17
C VAL A 46 8.31 -6.28 0.26
N HIS A 47 9.18 -5.99 -0.69
CA HIS A 47 10.61 -5.85 -0.42
C HIS A 47 11.26 -5.05 -1.54
N PRO A 48 12.10 -4.04 -1.25
CA PRO A 48 12.57 -3.07 -2.24
C PRO A 48 13.35 -3.73 -3.38
N ARG A 49 14.07 -4.83 -3.11
CA ARG A 49 14.81 -5.62 -4.12
C ARG A 49 14.04 -6.76 -4.78
N LYS A 50 13.10 -7.41 -4.08
CA LYS A 50 12.39 -8.60 -4.60
C LYS A 50 11.13 -8.19 -5.38
N SER A 51 10.54 -7.04 -5.06
CA SER A 51 9.34 -6.52 -5.71
C SER A 51 9.69 -5.75 -6.99
N VAL A 52 10.30 -6.43 -7.97
CA VAL A 52 10.86 -5.82 -9.20
C VAL A 52 9.83 -5.01 -10.00
N HIS A 53 8.56 -5.43 -10.00
CA HIS A 53 7.49 -4.74 -10.72
C HIS A 53 6.85 -3.57 -9.96
N ASN A 54 7.19 -3.37 -8.68
CA ASN A 54 6.64 -2.30 -7.86
C ASN A 54 7.68 -1.19 -7.65
N GLY A 55 7.62 -0.17 -8.50
CA GLY A 55 8.50 1.00 -8.40
C GLY A 55 8.38 1.78 -7.08
N PHE A 56 7.24 1.67 -6.39
CA PHE A 56 6.99 2.31 -5.10
C PHE A 56 7.58 1.53 -3.92
N ALA A 57 8.08 0.30 -4.12
CA ALA A 57 8.56 -0.53 -3.02
C ALA A 57 9.82 0.04 -2.34
N LYS A 58 10.66 0.78 -3.07
CA LYS A 58 11.84 1.47 -2.51
C LYS A 58 11.41 2.58 -1.54
N GLU A 59 10.61 3.52 -2.03
CA GLU A 59 10.09 4.65 -1.25
C GLU A 59 9.27 4.18 -0.04
N PHE A 60 8.40 3.18 -0.23
CA PHE A 60 7.66 2.57 0.87
C PHE A 60 8.58 2.08 1.99
N TRP A 61 9.68 1.42 1.64
CA TRP A 61 10.64 0.89 2.61
C TRP A 61 11.38 2.03 3.33
N GLU A 62 11.85 3.01 2.57
CA GLU A 62 12.55 4.19 3.11
C GLU A 62 11.69 5.00 4.08
N GLU A 63 10.41 5.22 3.76
CA GLU A 63 9.49 5.94 4.65
C GLU A 63 9.06 5.12 5.86
N THR A 64 8.80 3.82 5.69
CA THR A 64 8.38 2.93 6.79
C THR A 64 9.46 2.83 7.87
N PHE A 65 10.73 2.76 7.46
CA PHE A 65 11.86 2.63 8.39
C PHE A 65 12.62 3.95 8.59
N ASN A 66 12.15 5.05 7.99
CA ASN A 66 12.79 6.37 7.97
C ASN A 66 14.30 6.30 7.66
N CYS A 67 14.66 5.53 6.64
CA CYS A 67 16.05 5.23 6.25
C CYS A 67 16.26 5.51 4.75
N HIS A 68 17.49 5.45 4.27
CA HIS A 68 17.85 5.56 2.86
C HIS A 68 18.41 4.23 2.35
N LEU A 69 17.87 3.70 1.25
CA LEU A 69 18.27 2.40 0.71
C LEU A 69 19.48 2.58 -0.23
N GLN A 70 20.63 2.02 0.14
CA GLN A 70 21.81 2.08 -0.72
C GLN A 70 21.69 1.12 -1.91
N GLU A 71 21.90 1.65 -3.11
CA GLU A 71 21.99 0.86 -4.33
C GLU A 71 23.34 0.12 -4.34
N GLY A 72 23.31 -1.18 -4.03
CA GLY A 72 24.45 -2.08 -4.28
C GLY A 72 24.95 -2.93 -3.10
N ALA A 73 24.56 -2.67 -1.85
CA ALA A 73 25.09 -3.42 -0.71
C ALA A 73 24.26 -4.70 -0.41
N LYS A 74 24.76 -5.87 -0.79
CA LYS A 74 24.24 -7.15 -0.27
C LYS A 74 24.74 -7.37 1.16
N GLY A 75 23.82 -7.53 2.11
CA GLY A 75 24.11 -8.01 3.47
C GLY A 75 23.79 -6.99 4.57
N PRO A 76 23.84 -7.43 5.84
CA PRO A 76 23.67 -6.55 6.99
C PRO A 76 24.88 -5.63 7.06
N LEU A 77 24.70 -4.38 6.66
CA LEU A 77 25.64 -3.32 7.02
C LEU A 77 25.34 -2.92 8.48
N PRO A 78 26.37 -2.71 9.32
CA PRO A 78 26.15 -2.07 10.61
C PRO A 78 25.46 -0.72 10.37
N VAL A 79 24.32 -0.51 11.04
CA VAL A 79 23.53 0.73 10.99
C VAL A 79 24.40 1.97 11.29
N ASP A 80 25.51 1.76 12.01
CA ASP A 80 26.47 2.78 12.42
C ASP A 80 27.51 3.17 11.36
N THR A 81 27.46 2.64 10.13
CA THR A 81 28.51 2.88 9.12
C THR A 81 28.69 4.39 8.80
N PHE A 82 27.69 5.23 9.04
CA PHE A 82 27.81 6.70 8.95
C PHE A 82 27.83 7.43 10.30
N LEU A 83 27.31 6.84 11.38
CA LEU A 83 27.43 7.43 12.72
C LEU A 83 28.86 7.38 13.26
N ARG A 84 29.65 6.39 12.82
CA ARG A 84 31.04 6.22 13.24
C ARG A 84 32.04 7.16 12.56
N GLY A 85 31.60 7.98 11.60
CA GLY A 85 32.43 9.03 11.00
C GLY A 85 32.75 10.19 11.95
N HIS A 86 32.17 10.22 13.16
CA HIS A 86 32.33 11.33 14.11
C HIS A 86 33.29 11.05 15.27
N GLU A 87 33.93 9.86 15.33
CA GLU A 87 34.91 9.54 16.38
C GLU A 87 36.37 9.70 15.97
N GLU A 88 36.68 9.95 14.70
CA GLU A 88 38.06 10.24 14.29
C GLU A 88 38.20 11.57 13.55
N SER A 89 38.75 12.54 14.28
CA SER A 89 39.54 13.69 13.80
C SER A 89 38.80 14.86 13.15
N GLY A 90 38.60 15.90 13.95
CA GLY A 90 38.79 17.29 13.52
C GLY A 90 37.60 17.95 12.84
N ASP A 91 36.93 18.80 13.62
CA ASP A 91 35.99 19.83 13.20
C ASP A 91 36.34 20.47 11.85
N ARG A 92 35.49 20.21 10.84
CA ARG A 92 35.32 21.04 9.66
C ARG A 92 33.84 21.28 9.46
N PHE A 93 33.38 22.42 9.98
CA PHE A 93 32.18 23.15 9.59
C PHE A 93 31.69 22.81 8.17
N SER A 94 30.74 21.89 8.09
CA SER A 94 29.68 21.94 7.10
C SER A 94 28.38 21.77 7.87
N ASN A 95 27.48 22.73 7.72
CA ASN A 95 26.14 22.68 8.27
C ASN A 95 25.40 21.48 7.64
N SER A 96 25.56 20.27 8.18
CA SER A 96 24.87 19.06 7.74
C SER A 96 23.79 18.63 8.74
N SER A 97 23.19 19.60 9.43
CA SER A 97 22.01 19.41 10.27
C SER A 97 20.72 19.18 9.48
N THR A 98 20.81 19.09 8.15
CA THR A 98 19.72 18.70 7.25
C THR A 98 20.18 17.53 6.38
N ALA A 99 19.56 16.35 6.55
CA ALA A 99 19.60 15.17 5.67
C ALA A 99 20.70 14.10 5.89
N PHE A 100 20.69 13.42 7.04
CA PHE A 100 21.19 12.04 7.09
C PHE A 100 20.11 11.11 7.65
N ARG A 101 19.36 10.46 6.76
CA ARG A 101 18.58 9.28 7.12
C ARG A 101 19.55 8.11 7.34
N PRO A 102 19.35 7.25 8.36
CA PRO A 102 20.14 6.04 8.54
C PRO A 102 20.05 5.14 7.29
N LEU A 103 21.00 4.23 7.12
CA LEU A 103 20.95 3.29 5.99
C LEU A 103 19.98 2.15 6.24
N CYS A 104 19.17 1.83 5.22
CA CYS A 104 18.42 0.58 5.20
C CYS A 104 19.31 -0.57 4.73
N THR A 105 19.29 -1.68 5.45
CA THR A 105 19.90 -2.96 5.04
C THR A 105 19.07 -3.66 3.97
N GLY A 106 17.75 -3.50 4.04
CA GLY A 106 16.78 -4.27 3.26
C GLY A 106 16.35 -5.57 3.95
N ASP A 107 16.88 -5.88 5.13
CA ASP A 107 16.53 -7.07 5.92
C ASP A 107 15.57 -6.73 7.09
N GLU A 108 15.10 -5.49 7.17
CA GLU A 108 14.18 -5.04 8.21
C GLU A 108 12.82 -5.78 8.14
N ASN A 109 12.16 -5.89 9.30
CA ASN A 109 10.87 -6.58 9.41
C ASN A 109 9.71 -5.57 9.41
N ILE A 110 8.91 -5.54 8.34
CA ILE A 110 7.76 -4.62 8.25
C ILE A 110 6.74 -4.84 9.37
N SER A 111 6.64 -6.07 9.89
CA SER A 111 5.67 -6.37 10.96
C SER A 111 6.05 -5.76 12.31
N SER A 112 7.27 -5.21 12.47
CA SER A 112 7.69 -4.57 13.71
C SER A 112 7.40 -3.07 13.77
N VAL A 113 6.91 -2.46 12.70
CA VAL A 113 6.61 -1.02 12.65
C VAL A 113 5.10 -0.81 12.57
N GLU A 114 4.58 -0.01 13.49
CA GLU A 114 3.17 0.40 13.49
C GLU A 114 2.94 1.45 12.39
N THR A 115 2.40 0.98 11.27
CA THR A 115 1.97 1.85 10.16
C THR A 115 0.59 1.43 9.68
N PRO A 116 -0.22 2.35 9.11
CA PRO A 116 -1.52 2.01 8.52
C PRO A 116 -1.45 0.96 7.40
N TYR A 117 -0.25 0.60 6.91
CA TYR A 117 -0.03 -0.43 5.91
C TYR A 117 -0.34 -1.85 6.43
N ILE A 118 0.13 -2.19 7.64
CA ILE A 118 -0.09 -3.52 8.27
C ILE A 118 -1.03 -3.43 9.47
N ASP A 119 -1.10 -2.28 10.13
CA ASP A 119 -1.99 -2.05 11.25
C ASP A 119 -3.37 -1.59 10.76
N TYR A 120 -4.15 -2.57 10.27
CA TYR A 120 -5.53 -2.36 9.86
C TYR A 120 -6.47 -3.36 10.54
N THR A 121 -7.69 -2.91 10.82
CA THR A 121 -8.77 -3.75 11.36
C THR A 121 -9.76 -4.20 10.28
N HIS A 122 -10.03 -3.34 9.30
CA HIS A 122 -11.02 -3.59 8.24
C HIS A 122 -10.48 -3.22 6.87
N LEU A 123 -10.70 -4.10 5.89
CA LEU A 123 -10.49 -3.78 4.47
C LEU A 123 -11.78 -3.19 3.91
N ARG A 124 -11.80 -1.88 3.70
CA ARG A 124 -12.92 -1.17 3.06
C ARG A 124 -12.54 -0.71 1.66
N ILE A 125 -11.72 0.35 1.58
CA ILE A 125 -11.21 0.86 0.31
C ILE A 125 -10.38 -0.18 -0.42
N SER A 126 -9.48 -0.88 0.29
CA SER A 126 -8.69 -1.99 -0.29
C SER A 126 -9.57 -3.11 -0.85
N TYR A 127 -10.73 -3.35 -0.23
CA TYR A 127 -11.70 -4.34 -0.72
C TYR A 127 -12.41 -3.87 -1.99
N ASN A 128 -12.73 -2.57 -2.10
CA ASN A 128 -13.26 -2.01 -3.34
C ASN A 128 -12.24 -2.10 -4.49
N VAL A 129 -10.95 -1.90 -4.22
CA VAL A 129 -9.88 -2.10 -5.23
C VAL A 129 -9.85 -3.56 -5.69
N TYR A 130 -9.92 -4.50 -4.75
CA TYR A 130 -10.03 -5.93 -5.06
C TYR A 130 -11.25 -6.25 -5.93
N LEU A 131 -12.44 -5.76 -5.55
CA LEU A 131 -13.67 -5.95 -6.31
C LEU A 131 -13.64 -5.27 -7.69
N ALA A 132 -12.95 -4.15 -7.85
CA ALA A 132 -12.81 -3.47 -9.13
C ALA A 132 -12.02 -4.33 -10.13
N VAL A 133 -10.88 -4.89 -9.69
CA VAL A 133 -10.09 -5.82 -10.52
C VAL A 133 -10.91 -7.06 -10.88
N TYR A 134 -11.64 -7.62 -9.91
CA TYR A 134 -12.52 -8.77 -10.16
C TYR A 134 -13.66 -8.44 -11.13
N SER A 135 -14.25 -7.26 -11.04
CA SER A 135 -15.31 -6.82 -11.97
C SER A 135 -14.81 -6.81 -13.41
N ILE A 136 -13.61 -6.26 -13.64
CA ILE A 136 -12.97 -6.25 -14.98
C ILE A 136 -12.66 -7.68 -15.43
N ALA A 137 -12.07 -8.50 -14.56
CA ALA A 137 -11.74 -9.89 -14.88
C ALA A 137 -13.00 -10.72 -15.23
N HIS A 138 -14.09 -10.54 -14.49
CA HIS A 138 -15.36 -11.20 -14.77
C HIS A 138 -15.99 -10.72 -16.08
N ALA A 139 -15.92 -9.42 -16.40
CA ALA A 139 -16.37 -8.90 -17.69
C ALA A 139 -15.59 -9.55 -18.86
N LEU A 140 -14.25 -9.63 -18.75
CA LEU A 140 -13.42 -10.32 -19.73
C LEU A 140 -13.73 -11.82 -19.79
N GLN A 141 -14.03 -12.46 -18.66
CA GLN A 141 -14.45 -13.86 -18.62
C GLN A 141 -15.79 -14.09 -19.35
N HIS A 142 -16.71 -13.13 -19.28
CA HIS A 142 -17.99 -13.20 -20.01
C HIS A 142 -17.77 -13.09 -21.52
N ILE A 143 -16.82 -12.26 -21.97
CA ILE A 143 -16.40 -12.22 -23.39
C ILE A 143 -15.82 -13.59 -23.79
N TYR A 144 -14.93 -14.14 -22.97
CA TYR A 144 -14.27 -15.42 -23.24
C TYR A 144 -15.22 -16.62 -23.32
N THR A 145 -16.24 -16.66 -22.46
CA THR A 145 -17.20 -17.78 -22.36
C THR A 145 -18.44 -17.62 -23.23
N CYS A 146 -18.52 -16.54 -24.01
CA CYS A 146 -19.66 -16.23 -24.86
C CYS A 146 -19.85 -17.30 -25.95
N LEU A 147 -21.09 -17.75 -26.12
CA LEU A 147 -21.48 -18.66 -27.20
C LEU A 147 -22.10 -17.85 -28.36
N PRO A 148 -21.72 -18.10 -29.63
CA PRO A 148 -22.32 -17.43 -30.77
C PRO A 148 -23.86 -17.51 -30.75
N GLY A 149 -24.53 -16.35 -30.89
CA GLY A 149 -25.98 -16.23 -30.79
C GLY A 149 -26.50 -15.85 -29.39
N ARG A 150 -25.63 -15.79 -28.37
CA ARG A 150 -25.95 -15.34 -27.00
C ARG A 150 -25.16 -14.11 -26.56
N GLY A 151 -24.37 -13.51 -27.45
CA GLY A 151 -23.56 -12.35 -27.14
C GLY A 151 -24.38 -11.07 -27.01
N LEU A 152 -23.75 -10.04 -26.44
CA LEU A 152 -24.40 -8.75 -26.16
C LEU A 152 -24.40 -7.80 -27.38
N PHE A 153 -23.59 -8.10 -28.40
CA PHE A 153 -23.47 -7.28 -29.59
C PHE A 153 -24.56 -7.62 -30.63
N THR A 154 -24.61 -6.85 -31.72
CA THR A 154 -25.64 -6.98 -32.77
C THR A 154 -25.77 -8.43 -33.23
N ASN A 155 -27.02 -8.90 -33.36
CA ASN A 155 -27.38 -10.27 -33.74
C ASN A 155 -26.85 -11.36 -32.79
N GLY A 156 -26.61 -11.04 -31.52
CA GLY A 156 -26.11 -12.01 -30.55
C GLY A 156 -24.65 -12.39 -30.77
N SER A 157 -23.86 -11.52 -31.42
CA SER A 157 -22.45 -11.76 -31.69
C SER A 157 -21.59 -11.60 -30.43
N CYS A 158 -20.50 -12.37 -30.36
CA CYS A 158 -19.51 -12.33 -29.28
C CYS A 158 -18.28 -11.54 -29.72
N ALA A 159 -17.63 -10.83 -28.81
CA ALA A 159 -16.32 -10.23 -29.06
C ALA A 159 -15.21 -11.30 -29.08
N ASP A 160 -14.16 -11.06 -29.86
CA ASP A 160 -12.95 -11.89 -29.86
C ASP A 160 -12.01 -11.43 -28.75
N ILE A 161 -11.81 -12.28 -27.74
CA ILE A 161 -10.94 -11.99 -26.60
C ILE A 161 -9.50 -11.64 -27.01
N LYS A 162 -9.00 -12.16 -28.14
CA LYS A 162 -7.64 -11.87 -28.62
C LYS A 162 -7.52 -10.48 -29.24
N LYS A 163 -8.65 -9.85 -29.57
CA LYS A 163 -8.78 -8.52 -30.18
C LYS A 163 -9.78 -7.66 -29.41
N VAL A 164 -9.87 -7.86 -28.10
CA VAL A 164 -10.81 -7.14 -27.25
C VAL A 164 -10.48 -5.64 -27.23
N GLU A 165 -11.51 -4.82 -27.36
CA GLU A 165 -11.42 -3.36 -27.31
C GLU A 165 -12.06 -2.83 -26.02
N ALA A 166 -11.63 -1.66 -25.53
CA ALA A 166 -12.04 -1.16 -24.23
C ALA A 166 -13.55 -0.82 -24.10
N TRP A 167 -14.26 -0.61 -25.21
CA TRP A 167 -15.70 -0.33 -25.21
C TRP A 167 -16.56 -1.60 -25.20
N GLN A 168 -15.95 -2.76 -25.45
CA GLN A 168 -16.60 -4.08 -25.50
C GLN A 168 -16.74 -4.67 -24.10
#